data_AF-A0A2H9NYE1-F1
#
_entry.id   AF-A0A2H9NYE1-F1
#
_cell.length_a   1.000
_cell.length_b   1.000
_cell.length_c   1.000
_cell.angle_alpha   90.00
_cell.angle_beta   90.00
_cell.angle_gamma   90.00
#
_symmetry.space_group_name_H-M   'P 1'
#
loop_
_entity.id
_entity.type
_entity.pdbx_description
1 polymer ?
#
loop_
_entity_poly.entity_id
_entity_poly.type
_entity_poly.pdbx_seq_one_letter_code
_entity_poly.pdbx_strand_id
1 'polypeptide(L)'
;MNDKFKPPEDIKELTDLYYKNPGSEKLNSHAKYLNNPNNSFNGLNFSEEYVKEIFTTDSLIPEKIPEEKDKNTPDFKIEQINFFIEVKSINIAYGEKIDQNNTKINLKDECGWTEKINLTINDMEKKFEQLDGFFIGAVVPDAIYISLKNSDILWHEDFIRKTNFLKSKLNALFIGHRGIEGNVENKTPLIYVKDKSFQKTLKDSYENKFKIKLIENSLPT
;
A
#
# COMPACT_ATOMS: atom_id res chain seq x y z
N MET A 1 28.74 -8.24 19.89
CA MET A 1 28.83 -8.66 18.49
C MET A 1 27.53 -8.26 17.83
N ASN A 2 27.55 -7.41 16.80
CA ASN A 2 26.35 -7.09 16.03
C ASN A 2 26.07 -8.28 15.13
N ASP A 3 25.17 -9.16 15.54
CA ASP A 3 24.58 -10.13 14.63
C ASP A 3 23.90 -9.33 13.53
N LYS A 4 24.51 -9.33 12.33
CA LYS A 4 23.90 -8.76 11.15
C LYS A 4 22.61 -9.53 10.92
N PHE A 5 21.48 -8.86 11.10
CA PHE A 5 20.17 -9.40 10.77
C PHE A 5 20.22 -10.05 9.38
N LYS A 6 20.00 -11.36 9.33
CA LYS A 6 19.87 -12.10 8.08
C LYS A 6 18.37 -12.14 7.75
N PRO A 7 17.92 -11.54 6.64
CA PRO A 7 16.52 -11.60 6.27
C PRO A 7 16.12 -13.06 6.01
N PRO A 8 14.93 -13.49 6.44
CA PRO A 8 14.45 -14.86 6.24
C PRO A 8 14.37 -15.19 4.75
N GLU A 9 14.75 -16.42 4.40
CA GLU A 9 14.84 -16.87 3.01
C GLU A 9 13.55 -17.54 2.51
N ASP A 10 12.68 -17.95 3.43
CA ASP A 10 11.36 -18.50 3.11
C ASP A 10 10.27 -18.15 4.15
N ILE A 11 9.03 -18.53 3.82
CA ILE A 11 7.85 -18.26 4.66
C ILE A 11 7.98 -18.95 6.01
N LYS A 12 8.57 -20.15 6.07
CA LYS A 12 8.66 -20.93 7.30
C LYS A 12 9.64 -20.27 8.26
N GLU A 13 10.81 -19.83 7.80
CA GLU A 13 11.77 -19.07 8.59
C GLU A 13 11.19 -17.74 9.06
N LEU A 14 10.49 -17.03 8.18
CA LEU A 14 9.80 -15.79 8.51
C LEU A 14 8.73 -16.02 9.60
N THR A 15 7.94 -17.07 9.41
CA THR A 15 6.89 -17.52 10.33
C THR A 15 7.47 -17.91 11.69
N ASP A 16 8.59 -18.65 11.70
CA ASP A 16 9.30 -19.06 12.90
C ASP A 16 9.92 -17.87 13.63
N LEU A 17 10.49 -16.90 12.92
CA LEU A 17 11.06 -15.66 13.49
C LEU A 17 9.97 -14.78 14.12
N TYR A 18 8.78 -14.79 13.50
CA TYR A 18 7.59 -14.04 13.93
C TYR A 18 6.90 -14.69 15.13
N TYR A 19 6.82 -16.03 15.19
CA TYR A 19 6.22 -16.77 16.30
C TYR A 19 7.17 -17.03 17.47
N LYS A 20 8.48 -16.85 17.32
CA LYS A 20 9.48 -16.99 18.40
C LYS A 20 9.67 -15.73 19.26
N ASN A 21 9.07 -14.59 18.90
CA ASN A 21 9.16 -13.33 19.66
C ASN A 21 7.82 -12.98 20.35
N PRO A 22 7.54 -13.51 21.55
CA PRO A 22 6.22 -13.41 22.20
C PRO A 22 5.89 -12.03 22.82
N GLY A 23 6.70 -10.99 22.57
CA GLY A 23 6.69 -9.75 23.35
C GLY A 23 5.85 -8.58 22.83
N SER A 24 5.19 -8.67 21.67
CA SER A 24 4.34 -7.56 21.20
C SER A 24 2.87 -7.97 21.13
N GLU A 25 2.00 -7.26 21.83
CA GLU A 25 0.53 -7.46 21.78
C GLU A 25 -0.03 -7.36 20.33
N LYS A 26 0.71 -6.69 19.44
CA LYS A 26 0.46 -6.62 17.99
C LYS A 26 0.56 -8.00 17.30
N LEU A 27 1.37 -8.93 17.81
CA LEU A 27 1.62 -10.28 17.25
C LEU A 27 0.50 -11.29 17.57
N ASN A 28 0.00 -11.27 18.81
CA ASN A 28 -1.11 -12.14 19.24
C ASN A 28 -2.41 -11.88 18.46
N SER A 29 -2.53 -10.69 17.88
CA SER A 29 -3.66 -10.32 17.05
C SER A 29 -3.56 -11.00 15.67
N HIS A 30 -2.39 -10.97 15.02
CA HIS A 30 -2.20 -11.52 13.67
C HIS A 30 -2.29 -13.06 13.62
N ALA A 31 -1.78 -13.75 14.65
CA ALA A 31 -1.94 -15.19 14.80
C ALA A 31 -3.43 -15.62 14.90
N LYS A 32 -4.27 -14.78 15.53
CA LYS A 32 -5.72 -15.01 15.62
C LYS A 32 -6.44 -14.84 14.27
N TYR A 33 -5.93 -14.00 13.37
CA TYR A 33 -6.47 -13.82 12.02
C TYR A 33 -6.16 -14.99 11.09
N LEU A 34 -4.94 -15.51 11.11
CA LEU A 34 -4.58 -16.69 10.30
C LEU A 34 -5.40 -17.92 10.69
N ASN A 35 -5.81 -18.02 11.96
CA ASN A 35 -6.70 -19.08 12.46
C ASN A 35 -8.20 -18.81 12.20
N ASN A 36 -8.58 -17.61 11.74
CA ASN A 36 -9.96 -17.24 11.41
C ASN A 36 -9.98 -16.21 10.25
N PRO A 37 -9.73 -16.63 9.01
CA PRO A 37 -9.60 -15.74 7.85
C PRO A 37 -10.89 -14.99 7.47
N ASN A 38 -12.04 -15.40 8.02
CA ASN A 38 -13.33 -14.74 7.85
C ASN A 38 -13.57 -13.60 8.85
N ASN A 39 -12.71 -13.43 9.86
CA ASN A 39 -12.73 -12.25 10.72
C ASN A 39 -11.89 -11.16 10.07
N SER A 40 -12.49 -9.98 9.85
CA SER A 40 -11.77 -8.79 9.45
C SER A 40 -10.66 -8.50 10.46
N PHE A 41 -9.41 -8.61 10.02
CA PHE A 41 -8.28 -8.22 10.85
C PHE A 41 -8.28 -6.70 10.99
N ASN A 42 -7.98 -6.18 12.19
CA ASN A 42 -7.68 -4.76 12.41
C ASN A 42 -6.43 -4.27 11.62
N GLY A 43 -5.82 -5.11 10.77
CA GLY A 43 -4.80 -4.74 9.78
C GLY A 43 -5.22 -3.62 8.84
N LEU A 44 -6.51 -3.54 8.51
CA LEU A 44 -7.08 -2.43 7.74
C LEU A 44 -6.94 -1.10 8.50
N ASN A 45 -7.33 -1.07 9.79
CA ASN A 45 -7.18 0.11 10.64
C ASN A 45 -5.72 0.57 10.73
N PHE A 46 -4.75 -0.34 10.74
CA PHE A 46 -3.34 0.02 10.87
C PHE A 46 -2.72 0.66 9.61
N SER A 47 -3.12 0.22 8.43
CA SER A 47 -2.67 0.84 7.17
C SER A 47 -3.33 2.20 6.98
N GLU A 48 -4.62 2.29 7.33
CA GLU A 48 -5.37 3.53 7.33
C GLU A 48 -4.81 4.57 8.31
N GLU A 49 -4.50 4.18 9.55
CA GLU A 49 -3.83 5.03 10.54
C GLU A 49 -2.49 5.56 10.03
N TYR A 50 -1.67 4.68 9.45
CA TYR A 50 -0.37 5.06 8.89
C TYR A 50 -0.50 6.03 7.73
N VAL A 51 -1.41 5.77 6.79
CA VAL A 51 -1.67 6.69 5.67
C VAL A 51 -2.21 8.02 6.22
N LYS A 52 -3.15 8.00 7.16
CA LYS A 52 -3.68 9.20 7.80
C LYS A 52 -2.56 10.03 8.44
N GLU A 53 -1.66 9.41 9.20
CA GLU A 53 -0.53 10.10 9.84
C GLU A 53 0.38 10.77 8.80
N ILE A 54 0.70 10.09 7.71
CA ILE A 54 1.55 10.62 6.64
C ILE A 54 0.91 11.83 5.96
N PHE A 55 -0.39 11.75 5.68
CA PHE A 55 -1.15 12.82 5.03
C PHE A 55 -1.70 13.85 6.03
N THR A 56 -1.30 13.80 7.29
CA THR A 56 -1.65 14.84 8.28
C THR A 56 -0.55 15.90 8.36
N THR A 57 -0.97 17.15 8.28
CA THR A 57 -0.18 18.37 8.54
C THR A 57 -0.99 19.31 9.43
N ASP A 58 -0.38 20.42 9.86
CA ASP A 58 -1.07 21.43 10.67
C ASP A 58 -2.29 22.05 9.97
N SER A 59 -2.32 22.04 8.63
CA SER A 59 -3.38 22.67 7.83
C SER A 59 -4.25 21.68 7.03
N LEU A 60 -3.82 20.42 6.90
CA LEU A 60 -4.48 19.39 6.10
C LEU A 60 -4.66 18.14 6.95
N ILE A 61 -5.92 17.78 7.21
CA ILE A 61 -6.27 16.65 8.06
C ILE A 61 -7.16 15.69 7.25
N PRO A 62 -6.74 14.43 7.04
CA PRO A 62 -7.59 13.43 6.42
C PRO A 62 -8.75 13.06 7.35
N GLU A 63 -9.97 13.25 6.85
CA GLU A 63 -11.22 12.90 7.51
C GLU A 63 -11.71 11.55 6.99
N LYS A 64 -12.00 10.60 7.89
CA LYS A 64 -12.54 9.29 7.49
C LYS A 64 -13.96 9.50 6.96
N ILE A 65 -14.23 8.99 5.76
CA ILE A 65 -15.59 9.00 5.20
C ILE A 65 -16.37 7.86 5.87
N PRO A 66 -17.55 8.12 6.44
CA PRO A 66 -18.38 7.07 7.03
C PRO A 66 -18.68 5.97 6.01
N GLU A 67 -18.54 4.72 6.43
CA GLU A 67 -18.99 3.58 5.65
C GLU A 67 -20.52 3.57 5.65
N GLU A 68 -21.12 3.74 4.48
CA GLU A 68 -22.55 3.53 4.27
C GLU A 68 -22.78 2.14 3.70
N LYS A 69 -23.77 1.41 4.24
CA LYS A 69 -24.21 0.14 3.64
C LYS A 69 -24.55 0.42 2.16
N ASP A 70 -23.96 -0.38 1.28
CA ASP A 70 -24.18 -0.36 -0.18
C ASP A 70 -23.54 0.80 -0.96
N LYS A 71 -22.67 1.62 -0.34
CA LYS A 71 -21.84 2.58 -1.07
C LYS A 71 -20.36 2.22 -1.02
N ASN A 72 -19.76 2.15 -2.20
CA ASN A 72 -18.31 2.08 -2.37
C ASN A 72 -17.72 3.49 -2.18
N THR A 73 -17.41 3.88 -0.95
CA THR A 73 -16.75 5.16 -0.65
C THR A 73 -15.24 4.98 -0.42
N PRO A 74 -14.42 5.98 -0.76
CA PRO A 74 -13.02 6.03 -0.36
C PRO A 74 -12.86 6.10 1.15
N ASP A 75 -11.69 5.76 1.67
CA ASP A 75 -11.43 5.82 3.11
C ASP A 75 -11.37 7.24 3.66
N PHE A 76 -10.69 8.16 2.98
CA PHE A 76 -10.46 9.51 3.50
C PHE A 76 -10.77 10.61 2.48
N LYS A 77 -11.15 11.78 3.00
CA LYS A 77 -11.19 13.05 2.27
C LYS A 77 -10.29 14.09 2.95
N ILE A 78 -9.61 14.90 2.15
CA ILE A 78 -8.95 16.13 2.62
C ILE A 78 -9.65 17.31 1.94
N GLU A 79 -10.58 17.95 2.67
CA GLU A 79 -11.51 18.94 2.12
C GLU A 79 -10.80 20.12 1.47
N GLN A 80 -9.76 20.64 2.12
CA GLN A 80 -9.06 21.88 1.74
C GLN A 80 -8.47 21.84 0.32
N ILE A 81 -8.17 20.63 -0.17
CA ILE A 81 -7.55 20.40 -1.48
C ILE A 81 -8.37 19.43 -2.35
N ASN A 82 -9.56 19.03 -1.89
CA ASN A 82 -10.46 18.07 -2.51
C ASN A 82 -9.75 16.76 -2.93
N PHE A 83 -8.98 16.17 -2.01
CA PHE A 83 -8.34 14.87 -2.23
C PHE A 83 -9.20 13.77 -1.64
N PHE A 84 -9.30 12.65 -2.36
CA PHE A 84 -9.85 11.40 -1.86
C PHE A 84 -8.77 10.34 -1.85
N ILE A 85 -8.67 9.61 -0.75
CA ILE A 85 -7.65 8.59 -0.54
C ILE A 85 -8.35 7.26 -0.26
N GLU A 86 -8.01 6.23 -1.02
CA GLU A 86 -8.39 4.84 -0.74
C GLU A 86 -7.15 4.06 -0.34
N VAL A 87 -7.21 3.36 0.79
CA VAL A 87 -6.12 2.59 1.36
C VAL A 87 -6.36 1.11 1.14
N LYS A 88 -5.38 0.44 0.55
CA LYS A 88 -5.37 -1.02 0.42
C LYS A 88 -4.10 -1.58 1.03
N SER A 89 -4.28 -2.40 2.07
CA SER A 89 -3.23 -3.31 2.51
C SER A 89 -3.07 -4.44 1.48
N ILE A 90 -1.83 -4.71 1.07
CA ILE A 90 -1.50 -5.87 0.25
C ILE A 90 -0.86 -6.92 1.14
N ASN A 91 -1.68 -7.91 1.51
CA ASN A 91 -1.22 -9.12 2.18
C ASN A 91 -0.62 -10.08 1.15
N ILE A 92 0.66 -10.40 1.31
CA ILE A 92 1.38 -11.40 0.51
C ILE A 92 1.22 -12.76 1.20
N ALA A 93 0.01 -13.30 1.29
CA ALA A 93 -0.13 -14.69 1.70
C ALA A 93 0.46 -15.57 0.58
N TYR A 94 1.55 -16.28 0.85
CA TYR A 94 1.97 -17.37 -0.02
C TYR A 94 1.01 -18.53 0.18
N GLY A 95 0.16 -18.72 -0.81
CA GLY A 95 -0.94 -19.67 -0.76
C GLY A 95 -2.01 -19.15 -1.70
N GLU A 96 -2.44 -19.99 -2.61
CA GLU A 96 -3.29 -19.69 -3.76
C GLU A 96 -4.51 -18.85 -3.34
N LYS A 97 -4.43 -17.53 -3.48
CA LYS A 97 -5.64 -16.71 -3.52
C LYS A 97 -6.14 -16.74 -4.95
N ILE A 98 -7.20 -17.50 -5.07
CA ILE A 98 -8.09 -17.58 -6.21
C ILE A 98 -8.86 -16.24 -6.24
N ASP A 99 -8.70 -15.45 -7.29
CA ASP A 99 -9.50 -14.24 -7.49
C ASP A 99 -10.98 -14.60 -7.77
N GLN A 100 -11.84 -13.59 -7.96
CA GLN A 100 -13.27 -13.80 -8.26
C GLN A 100 -13.52 -14.59 -9.56
N ASN A 101 -12.49 -14.74 -10.41
CA ASN A 101 -12.49 -15.42 -11.69
C ASN A 101 -11.69 -16.73 -11.69
N ASN A 102 -11.30 -17.24 -10.52
CA ASN A 102 -10.50 -18.44 -10.34
C ASN A 102 -9.00 -18.36 -10.71
N THR A 103 -8.42 -17.17 -10.84
CA THR A 103 -7.00 -16.94 -11.20
C THR A 103 -6.08 -17.03 -9.97
N LYS A 104 -4.98 -17.78 -10.10
CA LYS A 104 -3.94 -17.89 -9.05
C LYS A 104 -2.93 -16.74 -9.17
N ILE A 105 -2.91 -15.81 -8.23
CA ILE A 105 -1.91 -14.72 -8.22
C ILE A 105 -0.67 -15.16 -7.45
N ASN A 106 0.47 -15.25 -8.15
CA ASN A 106 1.74 -15.66 -7.56
C ASN A 106 2.64 -14.44 -7.26
N LEU A 107 2.60 -13.92 -6.04
CA LEU A 107 3.38 -12.74 -5.60
C LEU A 107 4.89 -13.01 -5.41
N LYS A 108 5.45 -13.98 -6.13
CA LYS A 108 6.88 -14.32 -6.14
C LYS A 108 7.69 -13.52 -7.15
N ASP A 109 7.06 -13.02 -8.20
CA ASP A 109 7.73 -12.37 -9.32
C ASP A 109 7.03 -11.07 -9.71
N GLU A 110 7.67 -10.33 -10.62
CA GLU A 110 7.15 -9.05 -11.11
C GLU A 110 5.75 -9.18 -11.73
N CYS A 111 5.45 -10.31 -12.38
CA CYS A 111 4.17 -10.56 -13.04
C CYS A 111 3.03 -10.61 -12.01
N GLY A 112 3.15 -11.43 -10.97
CA GLY A 112 2.12 -11.51 -9.93
C GLY A 112 1.94 -10.22 -9.15
N TRP A 113 3.02 -9.46 -8.92
CA TRP A 113 2.93 -8.13 -8.34
C TRP A 113 2.18 -7.15 -9.24
N THR A 114 2.47 -7.17 -10.54
CA THR A 114 1.77 -6.34 -11.53
C THR A 114 0.28 -6.65 -11.53
N GLU A 115 -0.08 -7.94 -11.58
CA GLU A 115 -1.48 -8.40 -11.54
C GLU A 115 -2.19 -7.94 -10.26
N LYS A 116 -1.56 -8.11 -9.09
CA LYS A 116 -2.15 -7.70 -7.81
C LYS A 116 -2.34 -6.20 -7.69
N ILE A 117 -1.37 -5.41 -8.13
CA ILE A 117 -1.47 -3.94 -8.15
C ILE A 117 -2.59 -3.51 -9.10
N ASN A 118 -2.70 -4.13 -10.28
CA ASN A 118 -3.77 -3.82 -11.24
C ASN A 118 -5.17 -4.10 -10.66
N LEU A 119 -5.37 -5.25 -10.02
CA LEU A 119 -6.64 -5.55 -9.34
C LEU A 119 -6.94 -4.54 -8.24
N THR A 120 -5.91 -4.16 -7.47
CA THR A 120 -6.03 -3.18 -6.40
C THR A 120 -6.43 -1.80 -6.95
N ILE A 121 -5.80 -1.35 -8.04
CA ILE A 121 -6.15 -0.10 -8.73
C ILE A 121 -7.60 -0.15 -9.22
N ASN A 122 -8.01 -1.21 -9.89
CA ASN A 122 -9.37 -1.35 -10.41
C ASN A 122 -10.42 -1.30 -9.29
N ASP A 123 -10.13 -1.91 -8.13
CA ASP A 123 -11.03 -1.86 -6.98
C ASP A 123 -11.10 -0.47 -6.34
N MET A 124 -9.99 0.27 -6.30
CA MET A 124 -9.97 1.67 -5.86
C MET A 124 -10.81 2.55 -6.81
N GLU A 125 -10.68 2.36 -8.13
CA GLU A 125 -11.40 3.17 -9.12
C GLU A 125 -12.91 3.07 -8.99
N LYS A 126 -13.46 1.89 -8.67
CA LYS A 126 -14.89 1.69 -8.43
C LYS A 126 -15.43 2.61 -7.32
N LYS A 127 -14.60 2.95 -6.33
CA LYS A 127 -14.95 3.88 -5.24
C LYS A 127 -14.88 5.35 -5.65
N PHE A 128 -14.21 5.66 -6.75
CA PHE A 128 -14.04 7.02 -7.26
C PHE A 128 -14.99 7.37 -8.40
N GLU A 129 -15.75 6.41 -8.96
CA GLU A 129 -16.52 6.60 -10.19
C GLU A 129 -17.53 7.77 -10.16
N GLN A 130 -18.07 8.10 -9.00
CA GLN A 130 -19.12 9.12 -8.83
C GLN A 130 -18.64 10.38 -8.10
N LEU A 131 -17.34 10.48 -7.84
CA LEU A 131 -16.74 11.60 -7.12
C LEU A 131 -16.05 12.54 -8.11
N ASP A 132 -15.93 13.80 -7.71
CA ASP A 132 -15.14 14.81 -8.43
C ASP A 132 -14.05 15.35 -7.50
N GLY A 133 -12.79 15.26 -7.94
CA GLY A 133 -11.63 15.64 -7.15
C GLY A 133 -10.36 14.92 -7.58
N PHE A 134 -9.34 14.99 -6.72
CA PHE A 134 -8.09 14.28 -6.94
C PHE A 134 -8.08 12.95 -6.20
N PHE A 135 -7.74 11.87 -6.91
CA PHE A 135 -7.79 10.51 -6.39
C PHE A 135 -6.39 9.97 -6.12
N ILE A 136 -6.15 9.55 -4.88
CA ILE A 136 -4.91 8.91 -4.44
C ILE A 136 -5.24 7.47 -4.06
N GLY A 137 -4.64 6.51 -4.76
CA GLY A 137 -4.61 5.12 -4.32
C GLY A 137 -3.42 4.91 -3.39
N ALA A 138 -3.62 4.44 -2.17
CA ALA A 138 -2.57 4.13 -1.21
C ALA A 138 -2.42 2.61 -1.06
N VAL A 139 -1.26 2.09 -1.43
CA VAL A 139 -0.89 0.68 -1.30
C VAL A 139 0.11 0.54 -0.17
N VAL A 140 -0.24 -0.27 0.82
CA VAL A 140 0.61 -0.55 1.99
C VAL A 140 0.86 -2.06 2.06
N PRO A 141 2.03 -2.56 1.62
CA PRO A 141 2.40 -3.96 1.79
C PRO A 141 2.62 -4.26 3.29
N ASP A 142 2.11 -5.40 3.77
CA ASP A 142 2.21 -5.78 5.19
C ASP A 142 3.62 -6.25 5.58
N ALA A 143 4.10 -5.77 6.75
CA ALA A 143 5.45 -5.91 7.31
C ALA A 143 6.08 -7.30 7.22
N ILE A 144 5.26 -8.33 7.51
CA ILE A 144 5.71 -9.73 7.59
C ILE A 144 6.40 -10.11 6.28
N TYR A 145 5.90 -9.62 5.15
CA TYR A 145 6.29 -10.11 3.84
C TYR A 145 7.20 -9.17 3.04
N ILE A 146 7.55 -8.00 3.56
CA ILE A 146 8.54 -7.08 2.95
C ILE A 146 9.97 -7.65 3.06
N SER A 147 10.17 -8.60 3.97
CA SER A 147 11.40 -9.41 4.08
C SER A 147 11.73 -10.22 2.82
N LEU A 148 10.76 -10.39 1.90
CA LEU A 148 10.96 -11.03 0.61
C LEU A 148 11.53 -10.02 -0.39
N LYS A 149 12.73 -10.33 -0.90
CA LYS A 149 13.60 -9.54 -1.79
C LYS A 149 12.94 -8.89 -3.02
N ASN A 150 11.69 -9.23 -3.34
CA ASN A 150 11.00 -8.81 -4.56
C ASN A 150 9.98 -7.68 -4.35
N SER A 151 9.69 -7.26 -3.12
CA SER A 151 8.81 -6.10 -2.86
C SER A 151 9.46 -4.76 -3.21
N ASP A 152 10.79 -4.72 -3.36
CA ASP A 152 11.57 -3.55 -3.78
C ASP A 152 11.07 -2.98 -5.10
N ILE A 153 10.57 -3.84 -6.00
CA ILE A 153 10.06 -3.45 -7.33
C ILE A 153 8.97 -2.36 -7.25
N LEU A 154 8.19 -2.29 -6.17
CA LEU A 154 7.17 -1.25 -5.98
C LEU A 154 7.75 0.17 -5.94
N TRP A 155 9.04 0.32 -5.61
CA TRP A 155 9.76 1.60 -5.60
C TRP A 155 10.45 1.95 -6.92
N HIS A 156 10.33 1.09 -7.94
CA HIS A 156 10.89 1.32 -9.27
C HIS A 156 9.84 1.86 -10.25
N GLU A 157 10.21 2.90 -10.99
CA GLU A 157 9.32 3.54 -11.96
C GLU A 157 8.95 2.61 -13.11
N ASP A 158 9.88 1.78 -13.56
CA ASP A 158 9.65 0.81 -14.64
C ASP A 158 8.59 -0.23 -14.28
N PHE A 159 8.53 -0.64 -13.01
CA PHE A 159 7.47 -1.51 -12.52
C PHE A 159 6.11 -0.79 -12.59
N ILE A 160 6.03 0.45 -12.10
CA ILE A 160 4.79 1.23 -12.12
C ILE A 160 4.28 1.45 -13.54
N ARG A 161 5.18 1.66 -14.52
CA ARG A 161 4.83 1.78 -15.95
C ARG A 161 4.19 0.51 -16.53
N LYS A 162 4.46 -0.66 -15.96
CA LYS A 162 3.85 -1.95 -16.37
C LYS A 162 2.45 -2.17 -15.76
N THR A 163 2.07 -1.37 -14.77
CA THR A 163 0.74 -1.45 -14.14
C THR A 163 -0.32 -0.64 -14.90
N ASN A 164 -1.58 -0.80 -14.51
CA ASN A 164 -2.71 -0.01 -14.99
C ASN A 164 -2.69 1.42 -14.47
N PHE A 165 -1.74 1.80 -13.59
CA PHE A 165 -1.70 3.12 -12.98
C PHE A 165 -1.79 4.23 -14.02
N LEU A 166 -0.98 4.23 -15.08
CA LEU A 166 -0.99 5.30 -16.08
C LEU A 166 -2.32 5.46 -16.82
N LYS A 167 -3.11 4.38 -16.94
CA LYS A 167 -4.42 4.37 -17.60
C LYS A 167 -5.60 4.60 -16.66
N SER A 168 -5.35 4.56 -15.35
CA SER A 168 -6.39 4.70 -14.34
C SER A 168 -6.88 6.15 -14.19
N LYS A 169 -7.98 6.34 -13.45
CA LYS A 169 -8.50 7.63 -12.97
C LYS A 169 -7.65 8.21 -11.84
N LEU A 170 -6.80 7.42 -11.18
CA LEU A 170 -5.98 7.88 -10.06
C LEU A 170 -5.05 9.01 -10.50
N ASN A 171 -4.99 10.11 -9.75
CA ASN A 171 -3.99 11.15 -9.96
C ASN A 171 -2.62 10.74 -9.38
N ALA A 172 -2.66 9.91 -8.33
CA ALA A 172 -1.46 9.37 -7.71
C ALA A 172 -1.61 7.95 -7.15
N LEU A 173 -0.47 7.26 -7.06
CA LEU A 173 -0.32 5.97 -6.39
C LEU A 173 0.75 6.10 -5.30
N PHE A 174 0.32 6.08 -4.06
CA PHE A 174 1.17 6.11 -2.88
C PHE A 174 1.58 4.69 -2.50
N ILE A 175 2.87 4.45 -2.39
CA ILE A 175 3.48 3.22 -1.88
C ILE A 175 4.06 3.51 -0.50
N GLY A 176 3.35 3.00 0.50
CA GLY A 176 3.77 3.05 1.89
C GLY A 176 4.44 1.76 2.33
N HIS A 177 5.01 1.76 3.53
CA HIS A 177 5.34 0.54 4.24
C HIS A 177 5.24 0.80 5.74
N ARG A 178 4.85 -0.22 6.49
CA ARG A 178 4.89 -0.17 7.95
C ARG A 178 5.55 -1.46 8.41
N GLY A 179 6.85 -1.42 8.66
CA GLY A 179 7.66 -2.57 9.10
C GLY A 179 8.06 -2.50 10.58
N ILE A 180 8.41 -3.66 11.15
CA ILE A 180 9.11 -3.80 12.43
C ILE A 180 10.62 -3.85 12.11
N GLU A 181 11.45 -3.23 12.95
CA GLU A 181 12.92 -3.11 12.90
C GLU A 181 13.67 -4.02 11.89
N GLY A 182 14.47 -3.41 11.00
CA GLY A 182 15.28 -4.08 9.98
C GLY A 182 15.44 -3.28 8.68
N ASN A 183 16.00 -3.91 7.61
CA ASN A 183 16.31 -3.31 6.28
C ASN A 183 15.17 -2.49 5.61
N VAL A 184 13.94 -2.61 6.11
CA VAL A 184 12.74 -1.91 5.66
C VAL A 184 12.65 -0.48 6.22
N GLU A 185 13.26 -0.19 7.37
CA GLU A 185 13.28 1.14 8.00
C GLU A 185 13.92 2.22 7.12
N ASN A 186 14.73 1.82 6.14
CA ASN A 186 15.43 2.75 5.24
C ASN A 186 14.62 3.15 4.00
N LYS A 187 13.40 2.63 3.82
CA LYS A 187 12.57 3.02 2.68
C LYS A 187 11.78 4.28 3.00
N THR A 188 12.04 5.37 2.31
CA THR A 188 11.14 6.52 2.36
C THR A 188 9.83 6.14 1.66
N PRO A 189 8.65 6.45 2.24
CA PRO A 189 7.40 6.34 1.52
C PRO A 189 7.47 7.14 0.21
N LEU A 190 6.78 6.66 -0.82
CA LEU A 190 6.92 7.19 -2.17
C LEU A 190 5.55 7.33 -2.81
N ILE A 191 5.30 8.46 -3.46
CA ILE A 191 4.11 8.66 -4.28
C ILE A 191 4.50 8.88 -5.74
N TYR A 192 3.83 8.15 -6.62
CA TYR A 192 3.90 8.34 -8.06
C TYR A 192 2.75 9.21 -8.52
N VAL A 193 3.03 10.20 -9.35
CA VAL A 193 2.04 11.16 -9.86
C VAL A 193 2.10 11.21 -11.38
N LYS A 194 0.96 11.48 -12.02
CA LYS A 194 0.88 11.60 -13.50
C LYS A 194 1.10 13.00 -14.01
N ASP A 195 0.78 13.99 -13.19
CA ASP A 195 0.67 15.38 -13.61
C ASP A 195 1.58 16.30 -12.78
N LYS A 196 2.20 17.27 -13.47
CA LYS A 196 3.14 18.23 -12.87
C LYS A 196 2.45 19.20 -11.91
N SER A 197 1.22 19.61 -12.21
CA SER A 197 0.46 20.49 -11.31
C SER A 197 0.09 19.76 -10.03
N PHE A 198 -0.34 18.49 -10.13
CA PHE A 198 -0.62 17.67 -8.95
C PHE A 198 0.65 17.36 -8.15
N GLN A 199 1.78 17.12 -8.83
CA GLN A 199 3.09 16.99 -8.19
C GLN A 199 3.42 18.23 -7.35
N LYS A 200 3.18 19.42 -7.90
CA LYS A 200 3.44 20.68 -7.21
C LYS A 200 2.55 20.82 -5.97
N THR A 201 1.25 20.57 -6.11
CA THR A 201 0.31 20.59 -4.97
C THR A 201 0.77 19.66 -3.85
N LEU A 202 1.23 18.44 -4.19
CA LEU A 202 1.74 17.50 -3.18
C LEU A 202 3.06 17.97 -2.54
N LYS A 203 3.97 18.58 -3.31
CA LYS A 203 5.22 19.13 -2.78
C LYS A 203 4.96 20.29 -1.83
N ASP A 204 4.09 21.21 -2.21
CA ASP A 204 3.75 22.40 -1.43
C ASP A 204 3.03 22.01 -0.12
N SER A 205 2.24 20.95 -0.15
CA SER A 205 1.43 20.49 1.01
C SER A 205 2.14 19.50 1.93
N TYR A 206 3.06 18.67 1.43
CA TYR A 206 3.61 17.51 2.17
C TYR A 206 5.14 17.44 2.10
N GLU A 207 5.80 18.59 2.12
CA GLU A 207 7.25 18.68 2.04
C GLU A 207 7.93 17.70 3.02
N ASN A 208 8.87 16.90 2.52
CA ASN A 208 9.66 15.92 3.28
C ASN A 208 8.89 14.75 3.93
N LYS A 209 7.58 14.61 3.76
CA LYS A 209 6.80 13.46 4.29
C LYS A 209 7.00 12.18 3.47
N PHE A 210 7.18 12.32 2.16
CA PHE A 210 7.43 11.22 1.23
C PHE A 210 8.17 11.70 -0.01
N LYS A 211 8.81 10.77 -0.72
CA LYS A 211 9.36 11.04 -2.05
C LYS A 211 8.22 11.20 -3.04
N ILE A 212 8.38 12.09 -4.02
CA ILE A 212 7.39 12.32 -5.07
C ILE A 212 8.06 12.11 -6.43
N LYS A 213 7.51 11.20 -7.24
CA LYS A 213 8.02 10.89 -8.58
C LYS A 213 6.95 11.12 -9.64
N LEU A 214 7.31 11.88 -10.67
CA LEU A 214 6.46 12.05 -11.85
C LEU A 214 6.68 10.85 -12.79
N ILE A 215 5.61 10.16 -13.18
CA ILE A 215 5.65 9.09 -14.19
C ILE A 215 4.99 9.62 -15.45
N GLU A 216 5.79 9.79 -16.50
CA GLU A 216 5.32 10.16 -17.84
C GLU A 216 5.02 8.91 -18.68
N ASN A 217 4.23 8.98 -19.76
CA ASN A 217 3.92 7.78 -20.57
C ASN A 217 5.10 7.25 -21.43
N SER A 218 6.24 7.94 -21.46
CA SER A 218 7.39 7.53 -22.27
C SER A 218 8.10 6.32 -21.65
N LEU A 219 8.22 5.22 -22.39
CA LEU A 219 9.22 4.19 -22.07
C LEU A 219 10.63 4.82 -22.12
N PRO A 220 11.58 4.41 -21.28
CA PRO A 220 12.97 4.83 -21.45
C PRO A 220 13.43 4.45 -22.87
N THR A 221 13.94 5.45 -23.58
CA THR A 221 14.59 5.32 -24.89
C THR A 221 15.87 4.51 -24.80
#